data_AF-A0A0C2FCQ9-F1
#
_entry.id   AF-A0A0C2FCQ9-F1
#
_cell.length_a   1.000
_cell.length_b   1.000
_cell.length_c   1.000
_cell.angle_alpha   90.00
_cell.angle_beta   90.00
_cell.angle_gamma   90.00
#
_symmetry.space_group_name_H-M   'P 1'
#
loop_
_entity.id
_entity.type
_entity.pdbx_description
1 polymer ?
#
loop_
_entity_poly.entity_id
_entity_poly.type
_entity_poly.pdbx_seq_one_letter_code
_entity_poly.pdbx_strand_id
1 'polypeptide(L)'
;LTIWAPSKAHCRSGYFRHSVCVFGVEDFAWVSSTPKLMANKMMPEFDYGIVDCVHELLFNRTYLGQDDHPLNLTLYDNQPYVQYHKNRLNPSPEYRLDCSYGFSHESLLRYQDSSQKKLRIHYD
;
A
#
# COMPACT_ATOMS: atom_id res chain seq x y z
N LEU A 1 -1.41 0.96 -4.34
CA LEU A 1 -1.58 2.03 -3.36
C LEU A 1 -2.08 3.23 -4.11
N THR A 2 -3.31 3.65 -3.83
CA THR A 2 -3.91 4.83 -4.46
C THR A 2 -4.68 5.55 -3.36
N ILE A 3 -4.40 6.84 -3.18
CA ILE A 3 -5.18 7.67 -2.26
C ILE A 3 -6.12 8.53 -3.09
N TRP A 4 -7.39 8.50 -2.73
CA TRP A 4 -8.42 9.35 -3.31
C TRP A 4 -8.75 10.52 -2.39
N ALA A 5 -9.07 11.67 -2.98
CA ALA A 5 -9.62 12.80 -2.25
C ALA A 5 -10.96 12.41 -1.58
N PRO A 6 -11.31 13.00 -0.41
CA PRO A 6 -10.63 14.08 0.29
C PRO A 6 -9.67 13.60 1.39
N SER A 7 -9.13 12.37 1.32
CA SER A 7 -8.26 11.80 2.36
C SER A 7 -6.92 12.55 2.48
N LYS A 8 -6.93 13.70 3.17
CA LYS A 8 -5.74 14.55 3.40
C LYS A 8 -4.77 13.92 4.38
N ALA A 9 -5.26 13.12 5.34
CA ALA A 9 -4.42 12.48 6.36
C ALA A 9 -3.34 11.56 5.77
N HIS A 10 -3.55 11.07 4.55
CA HIS A 10 -2.66 10.11 3.90
C HIS A 10 -1.89 10.71 2.72
N CYS A 11 -2.31 11.86 2.18
CA CYS A 11 -1.65 12.55 1.07
C CYS A 11 -0.81 13.70 1.62
N ARG A 12 0.42 13.40 2.05
CA ARG A 12 1.30 14.39 2.70
C ARG A 12 1.80 15.43 1.72
N SER A 13 1.88 15.10 0.43
CA SER A 13 2.13 16.06 -0.64
C SER A 13 1.12 17.19 -0.73
N GLY A 14 -0.10 16.94 -0.24
CA GLY A 14 -1.22 17.86 -0.38
C GLY A 14 -1.68 18.08 -1.82
N TYR A 15 -1.07 17.41 -2.81
CA TYR A 15 -1.34 17.62 -4.23
C TYR A 15 -2.19 16.49 -4.80
N PHE A 16 -3.34 16.87 -5.38
CA PHE A 16 -4.26 15.95 -6.03
C PHE A 16 -4.45 16.32 -7.49
N ARG A 17 -4.41 15.32 -8.38
CA ARG A 17 -4.75 15.47 -9.80
C ARG A 17 -5.83 14.47 -10.16
N HIS A 18 -6.95 14.95 -10.70
CA HIS A 18 -8.14 14.13 -10.97
C HIS A 18 -8.60 13.32 -9.74
N SER A 19 -8.61 13.97 -8.57
CA SER A 19 -8.99 13.38 -7.28
C SER A 19 -8.09 12.24 -6.78
N VAL A 20 -6.92 12.03 -7.40
CA VAL A 20 -5.91 11.07 -6.95
C VAL A 20 -4.73 11.84 -6.37
N CYS A 21 -4.24 11.43 -5.19
CA CYS A 21 -3.03 11.97 -4.60
C CYS A 21 -1.84 11.70 -5.53
N VAL A 22 -1.08 12.75 -5.82
CA VAL A 22 0.22 12.62 -6.48
C VAL A 22 1.26 12.64 -5.37
N PHE A 23 1.92 11.50 -5.15
CA PHE A 23 2.94 11.34 -4.13
C PHE A 23 4.14 12.23 -4.44
N GLY A 24 4.68 12.88 -3.41
CA GLY A 24 6.01 13.49 -3.41
C GLY A 24 6.90 12.87 -2.32
N VAL A 25 8.08 13.43 -2.10
CA VAL A 25 9.10 12.86 -1.19
C VAL A 25 8.61 12.75 0.25
N GLU A 26 7.73 13.65 0.68
CA GLU A 26 7.04 13.64 1.97
C GLU A 26 6.17 12.38 2.22
N ASP A 27 5.74 11.71 1.15
CA ASP A 27 5.00 10.45 1.22
C ASP A 27 5.92 9.21 1.24
N PHE A 28 7.22 9.37 0.96
CA PHE A 28 8.16 8.27 0.73
C PHE A 28 8.22 7.26 1.89
N ALA A 29 8.23 7.72 3.13
CA ALA A 29 8.27 6.85 4.31
C ALA A 29 7.05 5.91 4.39
N TRP A 30 5.90 6.35 3.91
CA TRP A 30 4.69 5.53 3.88
C TRP A 30 4.63 4.64 2.63
N VAL A 31 5.04 5.18 1.48
CA VAL A 31 5.14 4.41 0.22
C VAL A 31 6.13 3.25 0.34
N SER A 32 7.27 3.44 1.01
CA SER A 32 8.32 2.43 1.16
C SER A 32 7.99 1.30 2.14
N SER A 33 7.02 1.51 3.03
CA SER A 33 6.62 0.59 4.11
C SER A 33 5.28 -0.11 3.89
N THR A 34 4.59 0.19 2.79
CA THR A 34 3.29 -0.41 2.48
C THR A 34 3.43 -1.82 1.89
N PRO A 35 2.56 -2.79 2.26
CA PRO A 35 2.54 -4.10 1.63
C PRO A 35 1.84 -4.08 0.25
N LYS A 36 1.74 -2.93 -0.42
CA LYS A 36 1.17 -2.82 -1.76
C LYS A 36 2.31 -2.84 -2.78
N LEU A 37 2.21 -3.70 -3.79
CA LEU A 37 3.24 -3.89 -4.81
C LEU A 37 3.41 -2.70 -5.76
N MET A 38 2.38 -1.90 -5.94
CA MET A 38 2.37 -0.76 -6.87
C MET A 38 1.79 0.46 -6.19
N ALA A 39 2.24 1.65 -6.57
CA ALA A 39 1.71 2.92 -6.11
C ALA A 39 1.26 3.80 -7.29
N ASN A 40 0.17 4.55 -7.10
CA ASN A 40 -0.36 5.53 -8.04
C ASN A 40 -0.90 6.73 -7.24
N LYS A 41 -0.55 7.99 -7.56
CA LYS A 41 0.21 8.46 -8.73
C LYS A 41 1.55 9.07 -8.32
N MET A 42 2.59 8.93 -9.14
CA MET A 42 3.82 9.74 -9.07
C MET A 42 3.96 10.48 -10.40
N MET A 43 4.45 11.72 -10.35
CA MET A 43 4.63 12.55 -11.54
C MET A 43 5.99 13.26 -11.49
N PRO A 44 6.90 12.99 -12.43
CA PRO A 44 8.19 13.69 -12.55
C PRO A 44 8.07 15.21 -12.57
N GLU A 45 7.00 15.76 -13.17
CA GLU A 45 6.80 17.21 -13.26
C GLU A 45 6.34 17.84 -11.94
N PHE A 46 5.86 17.03 -11.00
CA PHE A 46 5.48 17.48 -9.66
C PHE A 46 6.66 17.36 -8.69
N ASP A 47 7.20 16.14 -8.57
CA ASP A 47 8.34 15.85 -7.72
C ASP A 47 9.10 14.67 -8.32
N TYR A 48 10.31 14.92 -8.82
CA TYR A 48 11.18 13.86 -9.34
C TYR A 48 11.92 13.13 -8.20
N GLY A 49 12.07 13.75 -7.04
CA GLY A 49 12.78 13.19 -5.89
C GLY A 49 12.13 11.89 -5.39
N ILE A 50 10.81 11.83 -5.32
CA ILE A 50 10.11 10.58 -4.96
C ILE A 50 10.38 9.44 -5.97
N VAL A 51 10.50 9.76 -7.26
CA VAL A 51 10.78 8.78 -8.30
C VAL A 51 12.20 8.23 -8.13
N ASP A 52 13.16 9.12 -7.88
CA ASP A 52 14.56 8.76 -7.65
C ASP A 52 14.74 7.93 -6.36
N CYS A 53 14.15 8.37 -5.24
CA CYS A 53 14.21 7.63 -3.97
C CYS A 53 13.57 6.24 -4.06
N VAL A 54 12.47 6.09 -4.81
CA VAL A 54 11.86 4.76 -5.04
C VAL A 54 12.74 3.89 -5.92
N HIS A 55 13.40 4.45 -6.94
CA HIS A 55 14.37 3.69 -7.74
C HIS A 55 15.55 3.21 -6.90
N GLU A 56 16.13 4.07 -6.06
CA GLU A 56 17.23 3.69 -5.16
C GLU A 56 16.78 2.62 -4.16
N LEU A 57 15.60 2.77 -3.56
CA LEU A 57 15.02 1.76 -2.66
C LEU A 57 14.91 0.39 -3.34
N LEU A 58 14.37 0.35 -4.56
CA LEU A 58 14.25 -0.89 -5.33
C LEU A 58 15.61 -1.46 -5.70
N PHE A 59 16.56 -0.60 -6.08
CA PHE A 59 17.93 -1.01 -6.38
C PHE A 59 18.59 -1.67 -5.16
N ASN A 60 18.51 -1.06 -3.98
CA ASN A 60 19.10 -1.60 -2.76
C ASN A 60 18.48 -2.95 -2.35
N ARG A 61 17.16 -3.06 -2.41
CA ARG A 61 16.44 -4.32 -2.15
C ARG A 61 16.76 -5.42 -3.16
N THR A 62 17.04 -5.07 -4.40
CA THR A 62 17.29 -6.05 -5.48
C THR A 62 18.76 -6.48 -5.54
N TYR A 63 19.70 -5.53 -5.41
CA TYR A 63 21.11 -5.74 -5.76
C TYR A 63 22.07 -5.62 -4.58
N LEU A 64 21.70 -4.92 -3.50
CA LEU A 64 22.58 -4.71 -2.35
C LEU A 64 22.20 -5.59 -1.13
N GLY A 65 21.25 -6.51 -1.29
CA GLY A 65 20.87 -7.46 -0.24
C GLY A 65 20.11 -6.82 0.93
N GLN A 66 19.44 -5.68 0.72
CA GLN A 66 18.56 -5.09 1.73
C GLN A 66 17.28 -5.93 1.89
N ASP A 67 17.21 -6.73 2.97
CA ASP A 67 16.04 -7.56 3.33
C ASP A 67 15.25 -6.94 4.50
N ASP A 68 14.66 -5.77 4.25
CA ASP A 68 13.90 -5.01 5.24
C ASP A 68 12.37 -5.19 5.13
N HIS A 69 11.89 -5.63 3.96
CA HIS A 69 10.46 -5.81 3.66
C HIS A 69 10.22 -7.07 2.80
N PRO A 70 10.41 -8.27 3.37
CA PRO A 70 10.22 -9.52 2.64
C PRO A 70 8.76 -9.67 2.15
N LEU A 71 8.62 -10.27 0.96
CA LEU A 71 7.32 -10.46 0.32
C LEU A 71 6.48 -11.51 1.09
N ASN A 72 5.44 -11.07 1.78
CA ASN A 72 4.48 -11.98 2.43
C ASN A 72 3.53 -12.59 1.40
N LEU A 73 3.92 -13.73 0.81
CA LEU A 73 3.12 -14.43 -0.19
C LEU A 73 1.73 -14.82 0.32
N THR A 74 1.59 -15.20 1.59
CA THR A 74 0.31 -15.55 2.21
C THR A 74 -0.68 -14.38 2.15
N LEU A 75 -0.22 -13.14 2.35
CA LEU A 75 -1.06 -11.95 2.22
C LEU A 75 -1.61 -11.81 0.79
N TYR A 76 -0.77 -12.03 -0.23
CA TYR A 76 -1.17 -11.88 -1.63
C TYR A 76 -2.02 -13.05 -2.13
N ASP A 77 -1.74 -14.27 -1.65
CA ASP A 77 -2.54 -15.44 -1.98
C ASP A 77 -3.97 -15.31 -1.46
N ASN A 78 -4.17 -14.68 -0.30
CA ASN A 78 -5.46 -14.49 0.32
C ASN A 78 -6.24 -13.27 -0.19
N GLN A 79 -5.77 -12.59 -1.24
CA GLN A 79 -6.52 -11.48 -1.83
C GLN A 79 -7.80 -12.00 -2.52
N PRO A 80 -8.97 -11.36 -2.37
CA PRO A 80 -10.22 -11.87 -2.93
C PRO A 80 -10.21 -12.01 -4.45
N TYR A 81 -9.52 -11.10 -5.14
CA TYR A 81 -9.37 -11.19 -6.60
C TYR A 81 -8.49 -12.37 -7.02
N VAL A 82 -7.50 -12.75 -6.20
CA VAL A 82 -6.68 -13.95 -6.42
C VAL A 82 -7.51 -15.20 -6.13
N GLN A 83 -8.20 -15.25 -4.99
CA GLN A 83 -9.06 -16.36 -4.59
C GLN A 83 -10.18 -16.59 -5.61
N TYR A 84 -10.82 -15.52 -6.07
CA TYR A 84 -11.81 -15.55 -7.14
C TYR A 84 -11.23 -16.15 -8.42
N HIS A 85 -10.04 -15.71 -8.84
CA HIS A 85 -9.42 -16.23 -10.05
C HIS A 85 -9.05 -17.71 -9.94
N LYS A 86 -8.51 -18.14 -8.80
CA LYS A 86 -8.20 -19.56 -8.51
C LYS A 86 -9.46 -20.41 -8.58
N ASN A 87 -10.55 -19.97 -7.94
CA ASN A 87 -11.82 -20.69 -7.96
C ASN A 87 -12.47 -20.69 -9.35
N ARG A 88 -12.29 -19.63 -10.16
CA ARG A 88 -12.77 -19.60 -11.55
C ARG A 88 -12.12 -20.68 -12.41
N LEU A 89 -10.85 -21.01 -12.16
CA LEU A 89 -10.12 -22.06 -12.88
C LEU A 89 -10.40 -23.46 -12.34
N ASN A 90 -10.53 -23.60 -11.01
CA ASN A 90 -10.83 -24.85 -10.32
C ASN A 90 -12.00 -24.64 -9.34
N PRO A 91 -13.26 -24.78 -9.81
CA PRO A 91 -14.43 -24.43 -9.02
C PRO A 91 -14.64 -25.35 -7.82
N SER A 92 -14.84 -24.75 -6.64
CA SER A 92 -15.34 -25.39 -5.43
C SER A 92 -16.78 -24.92 -5.16
N PRO A 93 -17.73 -25.84 -4.89
CA PRO A 93 -19.10 -25.50 -4.49
C PRO A 93 -19.19 -24.67 -3.19
N GLU A 94 -18.20 -24.80 -2.32
CA GLU A 94 -18.11 -24.15 -1.01
C GLU A 94 -17.60 -22.71 -1.11
N TYR A 95 -16.95 -22.33 -2.21
CA TYR A 95 -16.41 -20.99 -2.40
C TYR A 95 -17.49 -19.92 -2.35
N ARG A 96 -17.25 -18.86 -1.58
CA ARG A 96 -18.06 -17.64 -1.55
C ARG A 96 -17.14 -16.45 -1.70
N LEU A 97 -17.48 -15.54 -2.60
CA LEU A 97 -16.75 -14.29 -2.78
C LEU A 97 -17.03 -13.38 -1.58
N ASP A 98 -15.99 -13.05 -0.81
CA ASP A 98 -16.08 -12.08 0.26
C ASP A 98 -15.90 -10.65 -0.30
N CYS A 99 -17.02 -9.94 -0.43
CA CYS A 99 -17.05 -8.55 -0.87
C CYS A 99 -16.77 -7.55 0.27
N SER A 100 -16.59 -8.00 1.52
CA SER A 100 -16.24 -7.12 2.64
C SER A 100 -14.77 -6.68 2.60
N TYR A 101 -13.94 -7.40 1.84
CA TYR A 101 -12.55 -7.07 1.65
C TYR A 101 -12.37 -5.72 0.95
N GLY A 102 -11.83 -4.75 1.68
CA GLY A 102 -11.70 -3.36 1.23
C GLY A 102 -12.58 -2.36 1.98
N PHE A 103 -13.58 -2.82 2.75
CA PHE A 103 -14.42 -1.96 3.60
C PHE A 103 -13.80 -1.66 4.97
N SER A 104 -12.71 -2.31 5.34
CA SER A 104 -11.96 -2.00 6.56
C SER A 104 -10.61 -1.39 6.21
N HIS A 105 -10.60 -0.06 6.13
CA HIS A 105 -9.40 0.76 6.23
C HIS A 105 -8.53 0.36 7.46
N GLU A 106 -9.17 -0.22 8.48
CA GLU A 106 -8.54 -0.82 9.65
C GLU A 106 -7.70 -2.07 9.39
N SER A 107 -7.97 -2.86 8.36
CA SER A 107 -7.26 -4.14 8.16
C SER A 107 -5.86 -3.95 7.57
N LEU A 108 -5.65 -2.87 6.80
CA LEU A 108 -4.32 -2.46 6.35
C LEU A 108 -3.51 -1.81 7.49
N LEU A 109 -4.17 -1.06 8.38
CA LEU A 109 -3.55 -0.50 9.58
C LEU A 109 -3.17 -1.59 10.59
N ARG A 110 -4.00 -2.63 10.77
CA ARG A 110 -3.68 -3.79 11.63
C ARG A 110 -2.48 -4.59 11.15
N TYR A 111 -2.14 -4.54 9.86
CA TYR A 111 -0.95 -5.21 9.31
C TYR A 111 0.34 -4.40 9.51
N GLN A 112 0.25 -3.06 9.61
CA GLN A 112 1.42 -2.17 9.70
C GLN A 112 1.93 -1.94 11.13
N ASP A 113 1.29 -2.51 12.16
CA ASP A 113 1.65 -2.21 13.55
C ASP A 113 1.90 -3.44 14.43
N SER A 114 3.16 -3.86 14.52
CA SER A 114 3.72 -4.56 15.69
C SER A 114 4.62 -3.66 16.56
N SER A 115 4.86 -2.40 16.16
CA SER A 115 5.87 -1.48 16.74
C SER A 115 5.36 -0.10 17.19
N GLN A 116 4.15 0.32 16.80
CA GLN A 116 3.35 1.46 17.25
C GLN A 116 2.27 1.14 18.31
N LYS A 117 2.33 -0.02 18.98
CA LYS A 117 1.49 -0.37 20.15
C LYS A 117 1.57 0.64 21.33
N LYS A 118 2.32 1.73 21.21
CA LYS A 118 2.58 2.72 22.25
C LYS A 118 2.40 4.17 21.78
N LEU A 119 1.31 4.48 21.08
CA LEU A 119 0.74 5.83 21.10
C LEU A 119 -0.77 5.75 21.28
N ARG A 120 -1.20 5.64 22.53
CA ARG A 120 -2.54 6.06 22.93
C ARG A 120 -2.56 7.58 22.89
N ILE A 121 -3.10 8.17 21.83
CA ILE A 121 -3.45 9.58 21.82
C ILE A 121 -4.89 9.65 22.37
N HIS A 122 -5.01 10.16 23.60
CA HIS A 122 -6.27 10.63 24.15
C HIS A 122 -6.76 11.80 23.29
N TYR A 123 -8.02 11.73 22.87
CA TYR A 123 -8.74 12.91 22.38
C TYR A 123 -9.34 13.61 23.61
N ASP A 124 -8.87 14.83 23.89
CA ASP A 124 -9.63 15.86 24.60
C ASP A 124 -10.39 16.70 23.57
#